data_AF-A0A522X353-F1
#
_entry.id   AF-A0A522X353-F1
#
_cell.length_a   1.000
_cell.length_b   1.000
_cell.length_c   1.000
_cell.angle_alpha   90.00
_cell.angle_beta   90.00
_cell.angle_gamma   90.00
#
_symmetry.space_group_name_H-M   'P 1'
#
loop_
_entity.id
_entity.type
_entity.pdbx_description
1 polymer ?
#
loop_
_entity_poly.entity_id
_entity_poly.type
_entity_poly.pdbx_seq_one_letter_code
_entity_poly.pdbx_strand_id
1 'polypeptide(L)'
;MNADPKFTATALNARQFDAQNFNASSAHVDAAAIKPLPNSRKVYVGGSRPDIRVPMREISQADTPGGMGAEKNPPIYVYDCSGPYTDPAARIDIRSGLAALREGWIAERGDTETLDKLSSDYGQQRLNDPKLAEMRFNLKRAPRRAKPGKNVTQMHYARQGIITPEMEYIAIRENQKLEGLSEMMLQQHPGENFGAHMPGGQARPLSPSSLPQAGERDAVSRCESLFNQITPEFVRSEVAAGRAIIPANINHPEVEPMIIGRNFLVKINANIGNSALGSSIQEEVEKMTWAIRWGGDTVMDLSTGKHIHETREWIIRNSPVPIGTVPIYQALEKVNGKAEDLTWEIFRDTLIEQAEQGVDYFTIHSGVLLRYVPLTAKRMTGIV
;
A
#
# COMPACT_ATOMS: atom_id res chain seq x y z
N MET A 1 30.65 -41.50 -23.63
CA MET A 1 30.62 -40.16 -23.02
C MET A 1 29.22 -39.58 -23.28
N ASN A 2 28.20 -40.22 -22.71
CA ASN A 2 27.49 -39.82 -21.49
C ASN A 2 26.95 -38.38 -21.57
N ALA A 3 25.80 -38.25 -22.23
CA ALA A 3 24.84 -37.20 -21.95
C ALA A 3 24.12 -37.54 -20.64
N ASP A 4 24.08 -36.61 -19.70
CA ASP A 4 23.39 -36.75 -18.42
C ASP A 4 22.03 -36.01 -18.51
N PRO A 5 20.89 -36.73 -18.52
CA PRO A 5 19.57 -36.12 -18.60
C PRO A 5 18.93 -36.11 -17.20
N LYS A 6 19.19 -35.07 -16.40
CA LYS A 6 18.47 -34.84 -15.14
C LYS A 6 18.20 -33.35 -14.90
N PHE A 7 17.31 -32.79 -15.71
CA PHE A 7 16.40 -31.75 -15.26
C PHE A 7 14.98 -32.33 -15.33
N THR A 8 14.66 -33.19 -14.36
CA THR A 8 13.27 -33.53 -14.08
C THR A 8 12.61 -32.26 -13.54
N ALA A 9 11.72 -31.68 -14.34
CA ALA A 9 10.76 -30.71 -13.86
C ALA A 9 10.01 -31.36 -12.68
N THR A 10 10.32 -30.92 -11.47
CA THR A 10 9.53 -31.27 -10.30
C THR A 10 8.13 -30.76 -10.60
N ALA A 11 7.19 -31.68 -10.83
CA ALA A 11 5.79 -31.36 -10.95
C ALA A 11 5.41 -30.58 -9.68
N LEU A 12 5.19 -29.28 -9.84
CA LEU A 12 4.36 -28.52 -8.92
C LEU A 12 3.05 -29.29 -8.91
N ASN A 13 2.79 -30.03 -7.82
CA ASN A 13 1.49 -30.60 -7.57
C ASN A 13 0.51 -29.44 -7.65
N ALA A 14 -0.20 -29.35 -8.77
CA ALA A 14 -1.38 -28.53 -8.90
C ALA A 14 -2.37 -29.10 -7.88
N ARG A 15 -2.36 -28.54 -6.67
CA ARG A 15 -3.45 -28.77 -5.73
C ARG A 15 -4.66 -28.12 -6.38
N GLN A 16 -5.48 -28.94 -7.06
CA GLN A 16 -6.88 -28.63 -7.27
C GLN A 16 -7.51 -28.58 -5.88
N PHE A 17 -7.38 -27.44 -5.20
CA PHE A 17 -8.25 -27.13 -4.09
C PHE A 17 -9.56 -26.69 -4.69
N ASP A 18 -10.60 -27.44 -4.35
CA ASP A 18 -11.97 -27.17 -4.76
C ASP A 18 -12.33 -25.73 -4.34
N ALA A 19 -12.55 -24.85 -5.32
CA ALA A 19 -12.79 -23.41 -5.11
C ALA A 19 -14.08 -23.12 -4.29
N GLN A 20 -14.82 -24.16 -3.89
CA GLN A 20 -16.13 -24.06 -3.26
C GLN A 20 -16.12 -24.22 -1.72
N ASN A 21 -15.01 -24.62 -1.10
CA ASN A 21 -14.99 -24.93 0.35
C ASN A 21 -13.87 -24.21 1.13
N PHE A 22 -13.79 -22.88 1.05
CA PHE A 22 -12.91 -22.12 1.95
C PHE A 22 -13.49 -22.10 3.38
N ASN A 23 -12.68 -22.50 4.37
CA ASN A 23 -13.03 -22.44 5.78
C ASN A 23 -12.08 -21.50 6.53
N ALA A 24 -12.64 -20.45 7.12
CA ALA A 24 -11.92 -19.43 7.89
C ALA A 24 -10.96 -20.01 8.96
N SER A 25 -11.32 -21.13 9.59
CA SER A 25 -10.50 -21.73 10.66
C SER A 25 -9.17 -22.31 10.18
N SER A 26 -9.10 -22.68 8.89
CA SER A 26 -7.93 -23.31 8.25
C SER A 26 -7.02 -22.33 7.50
N ALA A 27 -7.41 -21.05 7.44
CA ALA A 27 -6.66 -20.01 6.75
C ALA A 27 -5.30 -19.79 7.43
N HIS A 28 -4.24 -19.77 6.63
CA HIS A 28 -2.86 -19.56 7.07
C HIS A 28 -2.10 -18.75 6.04
N VAL A 29 -1.00 -18.08 6.37
CA VAL A 29 -0.16 -17.42 5.37
C VAL A 29 0.85 -18.42 4.78
N ASP A 30 1.21 -18.28 3.51
CA ASP A 30 2.31 -19.05 2.94
C ASP A 30 3.62 -18.75 3.70
N ALA A 31 4.25 -19.80 4.21
CA ALA A 31 5.53 -19.71 4.92
C ALA A 31 6.62 -19.04 4.08
N ALA A 32 6.58 -19.14 2.75
CA ALA A 32 7.52 -18.46 1.86
C ALA A 32 7.32 -16.94 1.86
N ALA A 33 6.07 -16.47 1.96
CA ALA A 33 5.73 -15.05 1.96
C ALA A 33 6.21 -14.32 3.23
N ILE A 34 6.39 -15.04 4.34
CA ILE A 34 6.82 -14.48 5.63
C ILE A 34 8.30 -14.68 5.97
N LYS A 35 9.09 -15.30 5.08
CA LYS A 35 10.54 -15.43 5.33
C LYS A 35 11.22 -14.07 5.29
N PRO A 36 12.18 -13.76 6.18
CA PRO A 36 13.01 -12.57 6.02
C PRO A 36 13.69 -12.54 4.65
N LEU A 37 13.82 -11.36 4.06
CA LEU A 37 14.53 -11.18 2.80
C LEU A 37 16.05 -11.35 3.02
N PRO A 38 16.78 -12.07 2.15
CA PRO A 38 18.20 -12.38 2.36
C PRO A 38 19.06 -11.14 2.65
N ASN A 39 20.02 -11.27 3.56
CA ASN A 39 20.95 -10.21 3.98
C ASN A 39 20.27 -8.89 4.40
N SER A 40 19.02 -8.96 4.84
CA SER A 40 18.28 -7.79 5.27
C SER A 40 17.34 -8.09 6.43
N ARG A 41 16.97 -7.04 7.16
CA ARG A 41 16.03 -7.13 8.27
C ARG A 41 15.04 -5.96 8.24
N LYS A 42 13.83 -6.21 8.74
CA LYS A 42 12.87 -5.15 9.03
C LYS A 42 13.45 -4.25 10.13
N VAL A 43 13.35 -2.95 9.94
CA VAL A 43 13.64 -1.94 10.97
C VAL A 43 12.50 -0.92 11.00
N TYR A 44 12.39 -0.22 12.12
CA TYR A 44 11.40 0.84 12.29
C TYR A 44 12.09 2.14 12.68
N VAL A 45 11.79 3.22 11.97
CA VAL A 45 12.20 4.58 12.33
C VAL A 45 11.07 5.22 13.13
N GLY A 46 11.40 5.71 14.33
CA GLY A 46 10.44 6.41 15.19
C GLY A 46 10.13 7.82 14.68
N GLY A 47 8.87 8.23 14.76
CA GLY A 47 8.47 9.62 14.58
C GLY A 47 8.48 10.43 15.88
N SER A 48 7.83 11.58 15.84
CA SER A 48 7.65 12.49 16.99
C SER A 48 6.86 11.86 18.14
N ARG A 49 6.09 10.81 17.86
CA ARG A 49 5.29 10.06 18.82
C ARG A 49 5.68 8.57 18.84
N PRO A 50 5.55 7.88 19.99
CA PRO A 50 5.91 6.46 20.12
C PRO A 50 5.12 5.50 19.23
N ASP A 51 3.91 5.88 18.84
CA ASP A 51 3.01 5.11 17.97
C ASP A 51 3.33 5.27 16.48
N ILE A 52 4.15 6.25 16.10
CA ILE A 52 4.65 6.43 14.73
C ILE A 52 5.93 5.61 14.58
N ARG A 53 5.80 4.41 14.02
CA ARG A 53 6.91 3.51 13.70
C ARG A 53 6.91 3.17 12.22
N VAL A 54 7.84 3.76 11.48
CA VAL A 54 7.87 3.71 10.01
C VAL A 54 8.79 2.59 9.54
N PRO A 55 8.27 1.57 8.84
CA PRO A 55 9.04 0.42 8.42
C PRO A 55 9.99 0.79 7.29
N MET A 56 11.20 0.26 7.38
CA MET A 56 12.17 0.21 6.30
C MET A 56 12.83 -1.16 6.32
N ARG A 57 13.57 -1.46 5.26
CA ARG A 57 14.42 -2.64 5.22
C ARG A 57 15.88 -2.24 5.24
N GLU A 58 16.60 -2.75 6.23
CA GLU A 58 18.03 -2.52 6.37
C GLU A 58 18.79 -3.68 5.72
N ILE A 59 19.61 -3.38 4.72
CA ILE A 59 20.44 -4.33 3.98
C ILE A 59 21.87 -4.24 4.51
N SER A 60 22.41 -5.37 4.98
CA SER A 60 23.80 -5.45 5.39
C SER A 60 24.71 -5.64 4.18
N GLN A 61 25.80 -4.89 4.15
CA GLN A 61 26.83 -4.99 3.12
C GLN A 61 28.00 -5.85 3.63
N ALA A 62 28.68 -6.55 2.72
CA ALA A 62 29.95 -7.19 3.05
C ALA A 62 31.04 -6.14 3.27
N ASP A 63 32.05 -6.45 4.07
CA ASP A 63 33.19 -5.55 4.25
C ASP A 63 34.02 -5.43 2.96
N THR A 64 34.55 -4.24 2.67
CA THR A 64 35.45 -4.00 1.53
C THR A 64 36.85 -4.52 1.88
N PRO A 65 37.42 -5.48 1.13
CA PRO A 65 38.77 -5.96 1.41
C PRO A 65 39.83 -4.87 1.13
N GLY A 66 40.66 -4.56 2.11
CA GLY A 66 41.76 -3.59 1.99
C GLY A 66 43.10 -4.18 2.43
N GLY A 67 44.21 -3.59 1.94
CA GLY A 67 45.57 -4.06 2.22
C GLY A 67 46.01 -3.97 3.70
N MET A 68 45.30 -3.20 4.52
CA MET A 68 45.55 -3.05 5.97
C MET A 68 44.38 -3.55 6.84
N GLY A 69 43.46 -4.33 6.28
CA GLY A 69 42.25 -4.82 6.94
C GLY A 69 40.99 -4.59 6.12
N ALA A 70 39.88 -5.22 6.52
CA ALA A 70 38.60 -5.04 5.88
C ALA A 70 37.90 -3.76 6.39
N GLU A 71 37.42 -2.93 5.48
CA GLU A 71 36.66 -1.71 5.79
C GLU A 71 35.17 -2.04 5.87
N LYS A 72 34.52 -1.64 6.97
CA LYS A 72 33.09 -1.89 7.18
C LYS A 72 32.24 -0.93 6.36
N ASN A 73 31.32 -1.49 5.59
CA ASN A 73 30.34 -0.70 4.84
C ASN A 73 29.09 -0.42 5.71
N PRO A 74 28.55 0.81 5.72
CA PRO A 74 27.31 1.11 6.43
C PRO A 74 26.14 0.34 5.81
N PRO A 75 25.09 0.02 6.58
CA PRO A 75 23.91 -0.61 6.01
C PRO A 75 23.17 0.34 5.05
N ILE A 76 22.46 -0.22 4.07
CA ILE A 76 21.61 0.52 3.15
C ILE A 76 20.15 0.36 3.58
N TYR A 77 19.45 1.48 3.71
CA TYR A 77 18.02 1.50 4.02
C TYR A 77 17.21 1.67 2.75
N VAL A 78 16.22 0.79 2.56
CA VAL A 78 15.31 0.83 1.41
C VAL A 78 13.86 0.89 1.86
N TYR A 79 13.03 1.48 1.01
CA TYR A 79 11.58 1.45 1.14
C TYR A 79 11.09 0.00 1.22
N ASP A 80 10.09 -0.25 2.05
CA ASP A 80 9.56 -1.61 2.28
C ASP A 80 8.05 -1.60 2.47
N CYS A 81 7.36 -2.26 1.55
CA CYS A 81 5.89 -2.35 1.48
C CYS A 81 5.37 -3.68 2.07
N SER A 82 6.26 -4.58 2.46
CA SER A 82 5.91 -5.93 2.89
C SER A 82 5.18 -5.99 4.25
N GLY A 83 5.04 -4.84 4.93
CA GLY A 83 4.40 -4.72 6.24
C GLY A 83 4.96 -5.67 7.31
N PRO A 84 4.12 -6.11 8.26
CA PRO A 84 4.55 -7.02 9.34
C PRO A 84 4.98 -8.41 8.86
N TYR A 85 4.67 -8.82 7.63
CA TYR A 85 4.94 -10.17 7.14
C TYR A 85 6.43 -10.54 7.10
N THR A 86 7.32 -9.55 6.94
CA THR A 86 8.77 -9.78 6.95
C THR A 86 9.43 -9.39 8.28
N ASP A 87 8.65 -9.02 9.29
CA ASP A 87 9.13 -8.80 10.64
C ASP A 87 9.11 -10.13 11.43
N PRO A 88 10.28 -10.70 11.78
CA PRO A 88 10.33 -11.95 12.55
C PRO A 88 9.76 -11.81 13.97
N ALA A 89 9.59 -10.58 14.49
CA ALA A 89 8.96 -10.34 15.78
C ALA A 89 7.43 -10.27 15.69
N ALA A 90 6.86 -10.10 14.48
CA ALA A 90 5.43 -10.06 14.28
C ALA A 90 4.82 -11.47 14.34
N ARG A 91 3.70 -11.60 15.04
CA ARG A 91 2.88 -12.81 15.02
C ARG A 91 1.80 -12.65 13.96
N ILE A 92 1.94 -13.37 12.85
CA ILE A 92 0.99 -13.31 11.73
C ILE A 92 -0.09 -14.38 11.92
N ASP A 93 -1.33 -13.93 12.08
CA ASP A 93 -2.53 -14.77 12.01
C ASP A 93 -3.56 -14.10 11.11
N ILE A 94 -3.66 -14.57 9.87
CA ILE A 94 -4.53 -13.95 8.87
C ILE A 94 -6.02 -14.06 9.20
N ARG A 95 -6.39 -14.90 10.16
CA ARG A 95 -7.77 -15.03 10.67
C ARG A 95 -8.15 -13.90 11.63
N SER A 96 -7.14 -13.27 12.24
CA SER A 96 -7.29 -12.13 13.14
C SER A 96 -7.01 -10.80 12.44
N GLY A 97 -6.35 -10.82 11.29
CA GLY A 97 -5.95 -9.63 10.54
C GLY A 97 -4.69 -8.98 11.12
N LEU A 98 -4.24 -7.91 10.46
CA LEU A 98 -3.11 -7.11 10.93
C LEU A 98 -3.52 -6.18 12.08
N ALA A 99 -2.53 -5.70 12.82
CA ALA A 99 -2.75 -4.70 13.85
C ALA A 99 -3.29 -3.39 13.25
N ALA A 100 -4.32 -2.83 13.88
CA ALA A 100 -4.99 -1.60 13.46
C ALA A 100 -4.15 -0.34 13.83
N LEU A 101 -2.97 -0.20 13.20
CA LEU A 101 -1.96 0.83 13.46
C LEU A 101 -2.53 2.25 13.58
N ARG A 102 -3.48 2.63 12.71
CA ARG A 102 -4.03 3.99 12.65
C ARG A 102 -5.27 4.19 13.52
N GLU A 103 -5.76 3.17 14.21
CA GLU A 103 -7.03 3.25 14.96
C GLU A 103 -7.01 4.40 15.98
N GLY A 104 -5.90 4.55 16.72
CA GLY A 104 -5.69 5.66 17.65
C GLY A 104 -5.71 7.03 16.97
N TRP A 105 -5.06 7.15 15.81
CA TRP A 105 -4.95 8.41 15.04
C TRP A 105 -6.29 8.85 14.44
N ILE A 106 -7.17 7.90 14.15
CA ILE A 106 -8.53 8.16 13.64
C ILE A 106 -9.43 8.56 14.81
N ALA A 107 -9.32 7.88 15.95
CA ALA A 107 -10.12 8.17 17.13
C ALA A 107 -9.80 9.54 17.74
N GLU A 108 -8.52 9.91 17.84
CA GLU A 108 -8.06 11.15 18.49
C GLU A 108 -8.56 12.43 17.82
N ARG A 109 -8.87 12.41 16.52
CA ARG A 109 -9.39 13.59 15.79
C ARG A 109 -10.82 13.95 16.20
N GLY A 110 -11.56 13.01 16.78
CA GLY A 110 -12.91 13.26 17.29
C GLY A 110 -13.94 13.64 16.22
N ASP A 111 -13.67 13.39 14.95
CA ASP A 111 -14.50 13.77 13.80
C ASP A 111 -15.18 12.60 13.10
N THR A 112 -15.01 11.38 13.62
CA THR A 112 -15.72 10.17 13.18
C THR A 112 -16.62 9.61 14.29
N GLU A 113 -17.65 8.88 13.88
CA GLU A 113 -18.54 8.10 14.75
C GLU A 113 -18.61 6.65 14.25
N THR A 114 -18.75 5.71 15.19
CA THR A 114 -18.97 4.29 14.90
C THR A 114 -20.44 4.06 14.55
N LEU A 115 -20.70 3.16 13.60
CA LEU A 115 -22.04 2.77 13.20
C LEU A 115 -22.49 1.53 13.94
N ASP A 116 -23.76 1.48 14.35
CA ASP A 116 -24.34 0.32 15.02
C ASP A 116 -24.51 -0.88 14.08
N LYS A 117 -24.62 -0.61 12.78
CA LYS A 117 -24.78 -1.60 11.71
C LYS A 117 -24.19 -1.11 10.40
N LEU A 118 -23.99 -2.03 9.46
CA LEU A 118 -23.64 -1.70 8.08
C LEU A 118 -24.74 -0.85 7.45
N SER A 119 -24.36 0.20 6.71
CA SER A 119 -25.31 1.07 6.02
C SER A 119 -25.77 0.51 4.68
N SER A 120 -24.96 -0.35 4.05
CA SER A 120 -25.33 -1.02 2.79
C SER A 120 -26.40 -2.08 3.02
N ASP A 121 -27.40 -2.11 2.14
CA ASP A 121 -28.44 -3.15 2.15
C ASP A 121 -27.83 -4.49 1.73
N TYR A 122 -26.99 -4.49 0.70
CA TYR A 122 -26.28 -5.69 0.26
C TYR A 122 -25.32 -6.19 1.35
N GLY A 123 -24.56 -5.31 1.98
CA GLY A 123 -23.69 -5.66 3.11
C GLY A 123 -24.46 -6.32 4.27
N GLN A 124 -25.63 -5.77 4.63
CA GLN A 124 -26.52 -6.39 5.63
C GLN A 124 -27.04 -7.76 5.19
N GLN A 125 -27.40 -7.95 3.91
CA GLN A 125 -27.84 -9.24 3.39
C GLN A 125 -26.72 -10.29 3.47
N ARG A 126 -25.49 -9.96 3.06
CA ARG A 126 -24.31 -10.84 3.17
C ARG A 126 -23.97 -11.17 4.62
N LEU A 127 -24.06 -10.20 5.52
CA LEU A 127 -23.81 -10.41 6.96
C LEU A 127 -24.82 -11.40 7.57
N ASN A 128 -26.06 -11.40 7.09
CA ASN A 128 -27.14 -12.23 7.63
C ASN A 128 -27.30 -13.58 6.91
N ASP A 129 -26.61 -13.81 5.79
CA ASP A 129 -26.67 -15.08 5.05
C ASP A 129 -25.90 -16.19 5.83
N PRO A 130 -26.58 -17.28 6.27
CA PRO A 130 -25.94 -18.38 6.97
C PRO A 130 -24.93 -19.15 6.11
N LYS A 131 -25.10 -19.17 4.78
CA LYS A 131 -24.21 -19.90 3.86
C LYS A 131 -22.80 -19.31 3.82
N LEU A 132 -22.64 -18.08 4.29
CA LEU A 132 -21.37 -17.36 4.30
C LEU A 132 -20.69 -17.38 5.65
N ALA A 133 -21.34 -17.94 6.68
CA ALA A 133 -20.83 -17.91 8.05
C ALA A 133 -19.43 -18.53 8.17
N GLU A 134 -19.17 -19.62 7.45
CA GLU A 134 -17.88 -20.33 7.50
C GLU A 134 -16.72 -19.61 6.78
N MET A 135 -17.04 -18.72 5.84
CA MET A 135 -16.05 -17.93 5.10
C MET A 135 -15.90 -16.49 5.63
N ARG A 136 -16.80 -16.05 6.51
CA ARG A 136 -16.81 -14.68 7.02
C ARG A 136 -15.58 -14.40 7.87
N PHE A 137 -14.92 -13.29 7.61
CA PHE A 137 -13.84 -12.80 8.45
C PHE A 137 -14.39 -12.41 9.84
N ASN A 138 -13.68 -12.74 10.90
CA ASN A 138 -14.11 -12.48 12.28
C ASN A 138 -13.81 -11.03 12.72
N LEU A 139 -14.34 -10.04 11.98
CA LEU A 139 -14.11 -8.64 12.28
C LEU A 139 -14.84 -8.25 13.58
N LYS A 140 -14.08 -7.73 14.56
CA LYS A 140 -14.63 -7.31 15.86
C LYS A 140 -15.05 -5.85 15.91
N ARG A 141 -14.55 -5.01 15.02
CA ARG A 141 -14.85 -3.57 14.99
C ARG A 141 -16.00 -3.26 14.06
N ALA A 142 -16.80 -2.29 14.44
CA ALA A 142 -17.85 -1.73 13.59
C ALA A 142 -17.28 -0.63 12.69
N PRO A 143 -17.87 -0.38 11.50
CA PRO A 143 -17.40 0.66 10.61
C PRO A 143 -17.62 2.04 11.21
N ARG A 144 -16.79 2.98 10.78
CA ARG A 144 -16.86 4.40 11.10
C ARG A 144 -17.31 5.21 9.89
N ARG A 145 -17.92 6.36 10.17
CA ARG A 145 -18.15 7.43 9.20
C ARG A 145 -17.77 8.78 9.80
N ALA A 146 -17.62 9.79 8.95
CA ALA A 146 -17.49 11.18 9.41
C ALA A 146 -18.76 11.62 10.16
N LYS A 147 -18.60 12.35 11.26
CA LYS A 147 -19.71 13.02 11.95
C LYS A 147 -20.38 14.03 11.02
N PRO A 148 -21.68 14.34 11.21
CA PRO A 148 -22.35 15.39 10.45
C PRO A 148 -21.55 16.71 10.45
N GLY A 149 -21.35 17.29 9.27
CA GLY A 149 -20.60 18.55 9.10
C GLY A 149 -19.07 18.43 9.22
N LYS A 150 -18.51 17.22 9.37
CA LYS A 150 -17.07 16.97 9.36
C LYS A 150 -16.61 16.35 8.04
N ASN A 151 -15.33 16.53 7.73
CA ASN A 151 -14.66 15.91 6.59
C ASN A 151 -13.35 15.29 7.09
N VAL A 152 -13.15 14.02 6.76
CA VAL A 152 -12.06 13.18 7.31
C VAL A 152 -10.93 12.94 6.30
N THR A 153 -10.96 13.63 5.16
CA THR A 153 -9.97 13.44 4.10
C THR A 153 -8.65 14.13 4.43
N GLN A 154 -7.55 13.52 4.00
CA GLN A 154 -6.21 14.11 4.16
C GLN A 154 -6.10 15.48 3.44
N MET A 155 -6.78 15.66 2.31
CA MET A 155 -6.87 16.95 1.62
C MET A 155 -7.60 18.02 2.44
N HIS A 156 -8.63 17.65 3.20
CA HIS A 156 -9.33 18.58 4.09
C HIS A 156 -8.41 19.10 5.20
N TYR A 157 -7.75 18.20 5.93
CA TYR A 157 -6.79 18.58 6.97
C TYR A 157 -5.63 19.42 6.40
N ALA A 158 -5.09 19.00 5.26
CA ALA A 158 -4.00 19.70 4.60
C ALA A 158 -4.35 21.16 4.27
N ARG A 159 -5.55 21.40 3.72
CA ARG A 159 -6.04 22.76 3.38
C ARG A 159 -6.36 23.61 4.61
N GLN A 160 -6.56 23.00 5.77
CA GLN A 160 -6.67 23.70 7.05
C GLN A 160 -5.31 23.98 7.70
N GLY A 161 -4.20 23.59 7.08
CA GLY A 161 -2.86 23.74 7.67
C GLY A 161 -2.53 22.68 8.72
N ILE A 162 -3.32 21.61 8.82
CA ILE A 162 -3.11 20.54 9.80
C ILE A 162 -2.18 19.48 9.21
N ILE A 163 -1.10 19.18 9.93
CA ILE A 163 -0.22 18.04 9.67
C ILE A 163 -0.75 16.85 10.47
N THR A 164 -1.08 15.77 9.77
CA THR A 164 -1.63 14.55 10.38
C THR A 164 -0.51 13.54 10.68
N PRO A 165 -0.73 12.56 11.58
CA PRO A 165 0.20 11.45 11.76
C PRO A 165 0.57 10.72 10.46
N GLU A 166 -0.36 10.58 9.50
CA GLU A 166 -0.03 10.00 8.20
C GLU A 166 0.95 10.85 7.40
N MET A 167 0.81 12.18 7.41
CA MET A 167 1.75 13.08 6.71
C MET A 167 3.16 13.00 7.29
N GLU A 168 3.28 12.91 8.62
CA GLU A 168 4.57 12.68 9.27
C GLU A 168 5.15 11.30 8.95
N TYR A 169 4.32 10.26 9.04
CA TYR A 169 4.71 8.89 8.71
C TYR A 169 5.31 8.81 7.30
N ILE A 170 4.65 9.44 6.32
CA ILE A 170 5.10 9.53 4.93
C ILE A 170 6.42 10.29 4.80
N ALA A 171 6.56 11.43 5.49
CA ALA A 171 7.79 12.22 5.43
C ALA A 171 8.99 11.38 5.87
N ILE A 172 8.87 10.64 6.97
CA ILE A 172 9.91 9.71 7.44
C ILE A 172 10.15 8.59 6.41
N ARG A 173 9.07 8.02 5.85
CA ARG A 173 9.14 6.88 4.91
C ARG A 173 9.87 7.24 3.62
N GLU A 174 9.57 8.41 3.05
CA GLU A 174 10.16 8.89 1.79
C GLU A 174 11.63 9.31 1.94
N ASN A 175 12.08 9.68 3.14
CA ASN A 175 13.49 10.00 3.38
C ASN A 175 14.39 8.77 3.52
N GLN A 176 13.84 7.56 3.66
CA GLN A 176 14.58 6.29 3.74
C GLN A 176 15.80 6.28 4.70
N LYS A 177 15.75 7.07 5.79
CA LYS A 177 16.86 7.20 6.74
C LYS A 177 18.21 7.52 6.05
N LEU A 178 18.17 8.40 5.03
CA LEU A 178 19.36 8.91 4.37
C LEU A 178 20.18 9.87 5.26
N GLU A 179 19.54 10.40 6.31
CA GLU A 179 20.17 11.27 7.30
C GLU A 179 21.33 10.55 8.02
N GLY A 180 22.51 11.17 8.01
CA GLY A 180 23.73 10.62 8.63
C GLY A 180 24.55 9.68 7.73
N LEU A 181 24.14 9.42 6.49
CA LEU A 181 25.02 8.79 5.49
C LEU A 181 26.08 9.77 4.99
N SER A 182 27.23 9.24 4.56
CA SER A 182 28.30 10.06 4.00
C SER A 182 27.89 10.69 2.67
N GLU A 183 28.47 11.84 2.34
CA GLU A 183 28.20 12.56 1.09
C GLU A 183 28.41 11.68 -0.15
N MET A 184 29.40 10.78 -0.11
CA MET A 184 29.66 9.81 -1.18
C MET A 184 28.49 8.83 -1.39
N MET A 185 27.83 8.38 -0.31
CA MET A 185 26.67 7.49 -0.39
C MET A 185 25.40 8.21 -0.82
N LEU A 186 25.35 9.53 -0.66
CA LEU A 186 24.25 10.39 -1.06
C LEU A 186 24.39 10.92 -2.48
N GLN A 187 25.51 10.64 -3.15
CA GLN A 187 25.72 11.06 -4.52
C GLN A 187 24.72 10.37 -5.46
N GLN A 188 23.84 11.17 -6.06
CA GLN A 188 22.89 10.70 -7.06
C GLN A 188 23.24 11.27 -8.44
N HIS A 189 22.90 10.52 -9.49
CA HIS A 189 22.94 11.05 -10.85
C HIS A 189 21.96 12.24 -10.93
N PRO A 190 22.35 13.40 -11.52
CA PRO A 190 21.52 14.60 -11.50
C PRO A 190 20.14 14.39 -12.16
N GLY A 191 20.09 13.53 -13.17
CA GLY A 191 18.84 13.17 -13.86
C GLY A 191 18.21 14.36 -14.59
N GLU A 192 17.00 14.16 -15.09
CA GLU A 192 16.13 15.21 -15.62
C GLU A 192 14.72 14.95 -15.07
N ASN A 193 14.17 15.94 -14.37
CA ASN A 193 12.92 15.78 -13.62
C ASN A 193 11.73 16.50 -14.27
N PHE A 194 11.98 17.21 -15.37
CA PHE A 194 11.01 17.96 -16.18
C PHE A 194 10.15 18.95 -15.37
N GLY A 195 10.73 19.53 -14.29
CA GLY A 195 10.04 20.46 -13.39
C GLY A 195 9.36 19.80 -12.17
N ALA A 196 9.68 18.55 -11.85
CA ALA A 196 9.35 17.98 -10.55
C ALA A 196 10.23 18.63 -9.46
N HIS A 197 9.63 18.89 -8.30
CA HIS A 197 10.29 19.51 -7.16
C HIS A 197 10.47 18.47 -6.06
N MET A 198 11.37 17.50 -6.29
CA MET A 198 11.75 16.52 -5.27
C MET A 198 12.73 17.15 -4.28
N PRO A 199 12.37 17.28 -2.99
CA PRO A 199 13.35 17.63 -1.96
C PRO A 199 14.49 16.61 -1.99
N GLY A 200 15.74 17.08 -2.14
CA GLY A 200 16.95 16.25 -2.15
C GLY A 200 17.39 15.70 -3.52
N GLY A 201 16.59 15.87 -4.58
CA GLY A 201 16.89 15.37 -5.93
C GLY A 201 17.74 16.29 -6.82
N GLN A 202 18.16 17.46 -6.32
CA GLN A 202 19.11 18.32 -7.02
C GLN A 202 20.47 18.19 -6.34
N ALA A 203 21.32 17.29 -6.84
CA ALA A 203 22.75 17.41 -6.59
C ALA A 203 23.17 18.79 -7.11
N ARG A 204 23.47 19.73 -6.20
CA ARG A 204 24.22 20.92 -6.62
C ARG A 204 25.55 20.41 -7.17
N PRO A 205 25.98 20.82 -8.38
CA PRO A 205 27.31 20.48 -8.84
C PRO A 205 28.30 21.04 -7.82
N LEU A 206 29.09 20.17 -7.19
CA LEU A 206 30.27 20.61 -6.45
C LEU A 206 31.19 21.27 -7.46
N SER A 207 31.33 22.60 -7.37
CA SER A 207 32.41 23.30 -8.05
C SER A 207 33.75 22.69 -7.59
N PRO A 208 34.74 22.46 -8.45
CA PRO A 208 36.03 21.88 -8.03
C PRO A 208 36.73 22.64 -6.89
N SER A 209 36.34 23.89 -6.64
CA SER A 209 36.79 24.76 -5.54
C SER A 209 36.15 24.49 -4.17
N SER A 210 35.21 23.53 -4.05
CA SER A 210 34.53 23.20 -2.78
C SER A 210 35.01 21.92 -2.10
N LEU A 211 36.08 21.28 -2.60
CA LEU A 211 36.76 20.21 -1.87
C LEU A 211 37.51 20.79 -0.65
N PRO A 212 37.35 20.22 0.55
CA PRO A 212 38.02 20.73 1.73
C PRO A 212 39.53 20.54 1.60
N GLN A 213 40.29 21.61 1.89
CA GLN A 213 41.71 21.45 2.20
C GLN A 213 41.85 20.66 3.50
N ALA A 214 42.82 19.74 3.54
CA ALA A 214 43.06 18.90 4.70
C ALA A 214 43.29 19.75 5.96
N GLY A 215 42.33 19.75 6.89
CA GLY A 215 42.48 20.42 8.20
C GLY A 215 41.24 21.11 8.78
N GLU A 216 40.15 21.30 8.04
CA GLU A 216 38.97 22.02 8.57
C GLU A 216 37.99 21.08 9.30
N ARG A 217 37.70 21.41 10.56
CA ARG A 217 36.93 20.61 11.52
C ARG A 217 35.40 20.75 11.43
N ASP A 218 34.87 21.31 10.35
CA ASP A 218 33.43 21.62 10.23
C ASP A 218 32.70 20.92 9.06
N ALA A 219 33.10 19.68 8.74
CA ALA A 219 32.41 18.86 7.73
C ALA A 219 30.97 18.44 8.18
N VAL A 220 30.72 18.38 9.48
CA VAL A 220 29.43 17.92 10.06
C VAL A 220 28.32 18.97 9.86
N SER A 221 28.62 20.26 10.00
CA SER A 221 27.63 21.33 9.84
C SER A 221 27.23 21.60 8.38
N ARG A 222 28.10 21.27 7.41
CA ARG A 222 27.79 21.42 5.97
C ARG A 222 26.98 20.26 5.40
N CYS A 223 27.07 19.06 5.98
CA CYS A 223 26.24 17.92 5.56
C CYS A 223 24.74 18.18 5.78
N GLU A 224 24.37 18.97 6.80
CA GLU A 224 22.97 19.33 7.07
C GLU A 224 22.32 20.18 5.97
N SER A 225 23.10 20.90 5.14
CA SER A 225 22.56 21.84 4.15
C SER A 225 22.47 21.31 2.72
N LEU A 226 22.87 20.05 2.47
CA LEU A 226 22.91 19.46 1.12
C LEU A 226 21.71 18.57 0.80
N PHE A 227 20.98 18.11 1.82
CA PHE A 227 19.79 17.29 1.67
C PHE A 227 18.54 18.11 2.00
N ASN A 228 17.76 18.46 0.98
CA ASN A 228 16.40 18.97 1.23
C ASN A 228 15.54 17.77 1.66
N GLN A 229 15.41 17.58 2.97
CA GLN A 229 14.60 16.52 3.56
C GLN A 229 13.13 16.69 3.21
N ILE A 230 12.42 15.58 2.95
CA ILE A 230 10.96 15.59 2.84
C ILE A 230 10.41 15.83 4.25
N THR A 231 9.80 16.99 4.47
CA THR A 231 9.20 17.35 5.77
C THR A 231 7.70 17.03 5.79
N PRO A 232 7.10 16.86 6.98
CA PRO A 232 5.65 16.72 7.09
C PRO A 232 4.89 17.93 6.51
N GLU A 233 5.47 19.12 6.59
CA GLU A 233 4.90 20.34 5.99
C GLU A 233 4.97 20.31 4.45
N PHE A 234 6.05 19.79 3.86
CA PHE A 234 6.12 19.58 2.42
C PHE A 234 5.02 18.61 1.95
N VAL A 235 4.87 17.48 2.64
CA VAL A 235 3.80 16.50 2.38
C VAL A 235 2.42 17.16 2.45
N ARG A 236 2.14 17.90 3.54
CA ARG A 236 0.89 18.66 3.70
C ARG A 236 0.66 19.63 2.54
N SER A 237 1.68 20.38 2.14
CA SER A 237 1.56 21.38 1.07
C SER A 237 1.22 20.76 -0.30
N GLU A 238 1.82 19.62 -0.63
CA GLU A 238 1.55 18.89 -1.87
C GLU A 238 0.13 18.30 -1.90
N VAL A 239 -0.33 17.79 -0.76
CA VAL A 239 -1.70 17.29 -0.59
C VAL A 239 -2.72 18.43 -0.64
N ALA A 240 -2.46 19.56 0.01
CA ALA A 240 -3.34 20.73 -0.01
C ALA A 240 -3.53 21.29 -1.44
N ALA A 241 -2.45 21.30 -2.22
CA ALA A 241 -2.42 21.72 -3.62
C ALA A 241 -3.05 20.70 -4.58
N GLY A 242 -3.38 19.48 -4.11
CA GLY A 242 -3.91 18.41 -4.96
C GLY A 242 -2.90 17.82 -5.93
N ARG A 243 -1.58 17.98 -5.67
CA ARG A 243 -0.49 17.37 -6.47
C ARG A 243 -0.05 16.01 -5.94
N ALA A 244 -0.47 15.67 -4.73
CA ALA A 244 -0.25 14.38 -4.12
C ALA A 244 -1.48 13.94 -3.31
N ILE A 245 -1.62 12.63 -3.09
CA ILE A 245 -2.71 12.02 -2.33
C ILE A 245 -2.19 10.98 -1.35
N ILE A 246 -2.96 10.78 -0.27
CA ILE A 246 -2.72 9.77 0.76
C ILE A 246 -3.98 8.89 0.81
N PRO A 247 -4.00 7.74 0.10
CA PRO A 247 -5.13 6.81 0.10
C PRO A 247 -5.17 6.06 1.43
N ALA A 248 -6.06 6.49 2.35
CA ALA A 248 -6.04 6.04 3.73
C ALA A 248 -7.44 6.14 4.37
N ASN A 249 -8.34 5.25 3.94
CA ASN A 249 -9.72 5.19 4.44
C ASN A 249 -9.72 5.02 5.97
N ILE A 250 -10.66 5.67 6.66
CA ILE A 250 -10.85 5.58 8.12
C ILE A 250 -11.26 4.17 8.59
N ASN A 251 -11.75 3.32 7.69
CA ASN A 251 -12.10 1.92 7.97
C ASN A 251 -10.97 0.92 7.65
N HIS A 252 -9.82 1.43 7.18
CA HIS A 252 -8.60 0.65 6.96
C HIS A 252 -7.47 1.11 7.90
N PRO A 253 -7.60 0.87 9.22
CA PRO A 253 -6.58 1.24 10.18
C PRO A 253 -5.32 0.38 10.10
N GLU A 254 -5.33 -0.76 9.41
CA GLU A 254 -4.15 -1.62 9.20
C GLU A 254 -3.12 -1.01 8.24
N VAL A 255 -3.52 -0.05 7.39
CA VAL A 255 -2.64 0.51 6.37
C VAL A 255 -1.46 1.27 7.01
N GLU A 256 -0.27 0.95 6.54
CA GLU A 256 0.95 1.73 6.73
C GLU A 256 0.95 2.88 5.71
N PRO A 257 0.78 4.15 6.13
CA PRO A 257 0.55 5.24 5.19
C PRO A 257 1.65 5.41 4.13
N MET A 258 1.23 5.77 2.92
CA MET A 258 2.09 6.06 1.78
C MET A 258 1.51 7.22 0.96
N ILE A 259 2.32 7.80 0.07
CA ILE A 259 1.93 8.94 -0.77
C ILE A 259 2.14 8.66 -2.26
N ILE A 260 1.20 9.15 -3.05
CA ILE A 260 1.27 9.13 -4.51
C ILE A 260 1.31 10.58 -4.99
N GLY A 261 2.39 10.98 -5.65
CA GLY A 261 2.56 12.31 -6.21
C GLY A 261 3.86 12.44 -6.98
N ARG A 262 3.93 13.42 -7.87
CA ARG A 262 5.07 13.60 -8.79
C ARG A 262 6.40 13.88 -8.08
N ASN A 263 6.34 14.47 -6.89
CA ASN A 263 7.50 14.94 -6.14
C ASN A 263 7.97 13.94 -5.06
N PHE A 264 7.55 12.68 -5.18
CA PHE A 264 7.84 11.58 -4.27
C PHE A 264 8.39 10.39 -5.07
N LEU A 265 8.84 9.34 -4.38
CA LEU A 265 9.24 8.08 -5.04
C LEU A 265 8.10 7.57 -5.92
N VAL A 266 8.43 7.07 -7.11
CA VAL A 266 7.44 6.41 -7.99
C VAL A 266 6.90 5.19 -7.26
N LYS A 267 5.57 5.05 -7.27
CA LYS A 267 4.85 3.93 -6.63
C LYS A 267 4.32 2.97 -7.68
N ILE A 268 4.27 1.68 -7.35
CA ILE A 268 3.76 0.62 -8.21
C ILE A 268 2.53 -0.05 -7.60
N ASN A 269 1.60 -0.45 -8.45
CA ASN A 269 0.38 -1.15 -8.07
C ASN A 269 0.41 -2.59 -8.57
N ALA A 270 -0.02 -3.54 -7.75
CA ALA A 270 -0.27 -4.92 -8.16
C ALA A 270 -1.78 -5.20 -8.25
N ASN A 271 -2.20 -5.81 -9.36
CA ASN A 271 -3.59 -6.25 -9.51
C ASN A 271 -3.70 -7.71 -9.09
N ILE A 272 -4.67 -8.00 -8.24
CA ILE A 272 -5.10 -9.35 -7.84
C ILE A 272 -6.61 -9.46 -8.09
N GLY A 273 -7.20 -10.58 -7.72
CA GLY A 273 -8.65 -10.77 -7.81
C GLY A 273 -9.00 -12.17 -8.29
N ASN A 274 -10.09 -12.67 -7.74
CA ASN A 274 -10.69 -13.91 -8.20
C ASN A 274 -11.38 -13.71 -9.56
N SER A 275 -11.61 -14.82 -10.25
CA SER A 275 -12.41 -14.80 -11.48
C SER A 275 -13.48 -15.88 -11.44
N ALA A 276 -14.48 -15.76 -12.30
CA ALA A 276 -15.49 -16.81 -12.51
C ALA A 276 -14.88 -18.17 -12.91
N LEU A 277 -13.64 -18.19 -13.43
CA LEU A 277 -12.94 -19.40 -13.88
C LEU A 277 -12.06 -20.03 -12.78
N GLY A 278 -11.85 -19.35 -11.66
CA GLY A 278 -11.10 -19.88 -10.52
C GLY A 278 -10.43 -18.79 -9.68
N SER A 279 -10.48 -18.99 -8.36
CA SER A 279 -9.50 -18.68 -7.30
C SER A 279 -10.22 -18.83 -5.95
N SER A 280 -9.50 -18.92 -4.83
CA SER A 280 -10.07 -18.97 -3.49
C SER A 280 -9.67 -17.76 -2.64
N ILE A 281 -10.38 -17.49 -1.54
CA ILE A 281 -10.03 -16.43 -0.58
C ILE A 281 -8.58 -16.56 -0.11
N GLN A 282 -8.14 -17.79 0.18
CA GLN A 282 -6.78 -18.12 0.58
C GLN A 282 -5.75 -17.67 -0.47
N GLU A 283 -5.99 -18.01 -1.74
CA GLU A 283 -5.11 -17.64 -2.85
C GLU A 283 -5.04 -16.12 -3.05
N GLU A 284 -6.15 -15.40 -2.86
CA GLU A 284 -6.15 -13.94 -3.01
C GLU A 284 -5.35 -13.24 -1.90
N VAL A 285 -5.44 -13.73 -0.66
CA VAL A 285 -4.58 -13.23 0.43
C VAL A 285 -3.11 -13.57 0.15
N GLU A 286 -2.81 -14.77 -0.37
CA GLU A 286 -1.45 -15.14 -0.77
C GLU A 286 -0.92 -14.24 -1.89
N LYS A 287 -1.70 -13.97 -2.94
CA LYS A 287 -1.31 -13.04 -4.03
C LYS A 287 -1.04 -11.64 -3.49
N MET A 288 -1.87 -11.13 -2.58
CA MET A 288 -1.66 -9.84 -1.93
C MET A 288 -0.34 -9.84 -1.15
N THR A 289 -0.12 -10.80 -0.25
CA THR A 289 1.11 -10.88 0.57
C THR A 289 2.36 -11.03 -0.29
N TRP A 290 2.27 -11.79 -1.39
CA TRP A 290 3.37 -11.96 -2.33
C TRP A 290 3.67 -10.68 -3.11
N ALA A 291 2.65 -9.96 -3.56
CA ALA A 291 2.82 -8.71 -4.29
C ALA A 291 3.52 -7.64 -3.43
N ILE A 292 3.05 -7.43 -2.20
CA ILE A 292 3.62 -6.41 -1.30
C ILE A 292 5.03 -6.79 -0.85
N ARG A 293 5.33 -8.09 -0.72
CA ARG A 293 6.68 -8.59 -0.42
C ARG A 293 7.71 -8.14 -1.44
N TRP A 294 7.31 -8.08 -2.71
CA TRP A 294 8.17 -7.69 -3.83
C TRP A 294 8.05 -6.22 -4.24
N GLY A 295 7.39 -5.40 -3.41
CA GLY A 295 7.36 -3.95 -3.57
C GLY A 295 6.06 -3.39 -4.13
N GLY A 296 4.97 -4.15 -4.20
CA GLY A 296 3.64 -3.59 -4.49
C GLY A 296 3.26 -2.54 -3.44
N ASP A 297 3.31 -1.25 -3.80
CA ASP A 297 3.00 -0.13 -2.92
C ASP A 297 1.50 0.03 -2.66
N THR A 298 0.69 -0.41 -3.61
CA THR A 298 -0.77 -0.55 -3.51
C THR A 298 -1.20 -1.87 -4.16
N VAL A 299 -2.38 -2.35 -3.78
CA VAL A 299 -2.98 -3.54 -4.39
C VAL A 299 -4.41 -3.22 -4.81
N MET A 300 -4.80 -3.61 -6.02
CA MET A 300 -6.21 -3.56 -6.44
C MET A 300 -6.82 -4.95 -6.42
N ASP A 301 -7.94 -5.08 -5.72
CA ASP A 301 -8.84 -6.22 -5.83
C ASP A 301 -9.75 -6.02 -7.04
N LEU A 302 -9.47 -6.77 -8.11
CA LEU A 302 -10.26 -6.80 -9.35
C LEU A 302 -11.11 -8.07 -9.44
N SER A 303 -11.47 -8.66 -8.28
CA SER A 303 -12.32 -9.85 -8.20
C SER A 303 -13.62 -9.70 -8.98
N THR A 304 -13.98 -10.77 -9.70
CA THR A 304 -15.23 -10.88 -10.46
C THR A 304 -15.91 -12.21 -10.19
N GLY A 305 -17.25 -12.21 -10.11
CA GLY A 305 -18.03 -13.40 -9.82
C GLY A 305 -18.46 -13.48 -8.35
N LYS A 306 -18.54 -14.70 -7.80
CA LYS A 306 -19.14 -14.92 -6.47
C LYS A 306 -18.19 -14.52 -5.34
N HIS A 307 -18.74 -14.18 -4.19
CA HIS A 307 -18.01 -13.93 -2.94
C HIS A 307 -16.98 -12.80 -2.99
N ILE A 308 -17.17 -11.82 -3.89
CA ILE A 308 -16.33 -10.61 -3.97
C ILE A 308 -16.24 -9.90 -2.61
N HIS A 309 -17.37 -9.79 -1.90
CA HIS A 309 -17.45 -9.11 -0.61
C HIS A 309 -16.54 -9.75 0.45
N GLU A 310 -16.63 -11.08 0.63
CA GLU A 310 -15.87 -11.81 1.65
C GLU A 310 -14.40 -11.86 1.29
N THR A 311 -14.09 -12.14 0.02
CA THR A 311 -12.70 -12.16 -0.48
C THR A 311 -12.01 -10.84 -0.17
N ARG A 312 -12.66 -9.72 -0.48
CA ARG A 312 -12.14 -8.38 -0.19
C ARG A 312 -11.99 -8.11 1.30
N GLU A 313 -12.92 -8.58 2.12
CA GLU A 313 -12.81 -8.43 3.58
C GLU A 313 -11.52 -9.07 4.09
N TRP A 314 -11.22 -10.30 3.67
CA TRP A 314 -9.97 -10.97 4.02
C TRP A 314 -8.73 -10.23 3.50
N ILE A 315 -8.78 -9.68 2.28
CA ILE A 315 -7.68 -8.90 1.70
C ILE A 315 -7.42 -7.64 2.54
N ILE A 316 -8.43 -6.80 2.78
CA ILE A 316 -8.24 -5.51 3.46
C ILE A 316 -7.77 -5.71 4.90
N ARG A 317 -8.37 -6.65 5.65
CA ARG A 317 -7.96 -6.93 7.04
C ARG A 317 -6.52 -7.44 7.16
N ASN A 318 -5.97 -7.96 6.08
CA ASN A 318 -4.61 -8.48 6.01
C ASN A 318 -3.66 -7.57 5.21
N SER A 319 -4.11 -6.42 4.72
CA SER A 319 -3.27 -5.54 3.90
C SER A 319 -2.62 -4.44 4.74
N PRO A 320 -1.29 -4.29 4.70
CA PRO A 320 -0.61 -3.12 5.23
C PRO A 320 -0.51 -2.00 4.18
N VAL A 321 -0.93 -2.24 2.94
CA VAL A 321 -0.88 -1.27 1.83
C VAL A 321 -2.29 -0.85 1.42
N PRO A 322 -2.46 0.34 0.78
CA PRO A 322 -3.75 0.78 0.30
C PRO A 322 -4.38 -0.23 -0.67
N ILE A 323 -5.68 -0.48 -0.48
CA ILE A 323 -6.48 -1.33 -1.35
C ILE A 323 -7.37 -0.50 -2.25
N GLY A 324 -7.27 -0.74 -3.56
CA GLY A 324 -8.15 -0.17 -4.56
C GLY A 324 -9.16 -1.17 -5.12
N THR A 325 -10.24 -0.66 -5.67
CA THR A 325 -11.23 -1.48 -6.41
C THR A 325 -11.76 -0.73 -7.63
N VAL A 326 -12.51 -1.46 -8.46
CA VAL A 326 -13.39 -0.89 -9.49
C VAL A 326 -14.83 -1.21 -9.08
N PRO A 327 -15.55 -0.29 -8.37
CA PRO A 327 -16.85 -0.62 -7.79
C PRO A 327 -17.90 -1.11 -8.79
N ILE A 328 -17.75 -0.76 -10.08
CA ILE A 328 -18.68 -1.21 -11.13
C ILE A 328 -18.66 -2.73 -11.33
N TYR A 329 -17.56 -3.43 -11.01
CA TYR A 329 -17.47 -4.88 -11.18
C TYR A 329 -18.41 -5.62 -10.22
N GLN A 330 -18.43 -5.18 -8.95
CA GLN A 330 -19.37 -5.71 -7.99
C GLN A 330 -20.80 -5.25 -8.27
N ALA A 331 -21.00 -3.99 -8.68
CA ALA A 331 -22.33 -3.51 -9.05
C ALA A 331 -22.92 -4.33 -10.22
N LEU A 332 -22.09 -4.73 -11.17
CA LEU A 332 -22.47 -5.58 -12.30
C LEU A 332 -22.84 -7.01 -11.84
N GLU A 333 -22.17 -7.54 -10.82
CA GLU A 333 -22.53 -8.82 -10.20
C GLU A 333 -23.91 -8.75 -9.54
N LYS A 334 -24.22 -7.66 -8.84
CA LYS A 334 -25.54 -7.44 -8.21
C LYS A 334 -26.70 -7.44 -9.20
N VAL A 335 -26.43 -7.20 -10.49
CA VAL A 335 -27.41 -7.26 -11.59
C VAL A 335 -27.18 -8.45 -12.53
N ASN A 336 -26.53 -9.50 -12.04
CA ASN A 336 -26.29 -10.76 -12.78
C ASN A 336 -25.59 -10.56 -14.13
N GLY A 337 -24.68 -9.60 -14.24
CA GLY A 337 -23.91 -9.35 -15.45
C GLY A 337 -24.58 -8.48 -16.51
N LYS A 338 -25.81 -7.99 -16.28
CA LYS A 338 -26.56 -7.17 -17.24
C LYS A 338 -26.25 -5.69 -17.06
N ALA A 339 -25.46 -5.12 -17.96
CA ALA A 339 -25.00 -3.74 -17.85
C ALA A 339 -26.15 -2.71 -17.92
N GLU A 340 -27.19 -3.01 -18.68
CA GLU A 340 -28.41 -2.19 -18.83
C GLU A 340 -29.25 -2.10 -17.55
N ASP A 341 -29.09 -3.05 -16.63
CA ASP A 341 -29.81 -3.09 -15.35
C ASP A 341 -29.08 -2.29 -14.26
N LEU A 342 -27.89 -1.75 -14.55
CA LEU A 342 -27.14 -0.90 -13.62
C LEU A 342 -27.86 0.42 -13.37
N THR A 343 -28.07 0.75 -12.10
CA THR A 343 -28.62 2.04 -11.66
C THR A 343 -27.69 2.75 -10.68
N TRP A 344 -27.94 4.04 -10.47
CA TRP A 344 -27.24 4.81 -9.44
C TRP A 344 -27.43 4.19 -8.06
N GLU A 345 -28.62 3.70 -7.73
CA GLU A 345 -28.93 3.14 -6.41
C GLU A 345 -28.06 1.92 -6.10
N ILE A 346 -27.87 1.04 -7.08
CA ILE A 346 -27.00 -0.16 -6.95
C ILE A 346 -25.53 0.26 -6.82
N PHE A 347 -25.09 1.23 -7.63
CA PHE A 347 -23.72 1.72 -7.57
C PHE A 347 -23.44 2.44 -6.23
N ARG A 348 -24.37 3.27 -5.75
CA ARG A 348 -24.30 3.96 -4.46
C ARG A 348 -24.19 2.97 -3.29
N ASP A 349 -25.04 1.96 -3.27
CA ASP A 349 -24.99 0.90 -2.24
C ASP A 349 -23.62 0.19 -2.25
N THR A 350 -23.09 -0.09 -3.45
CA THR A 350 -21.76 -0.69 -3.63
C THR A 350 -20.63 0.22 -3.13
N LEU A 351 -20.70 1.53 -3.37
CA LEU A 351 -19.73 2.49 -2.85
C LEU A 351 -19.74 2.55 -1.33
N ILE A 352 -20.93 2.58 -0.71
CA ILE A 352 -21.09 2.60 0.75
C ILE A 352 -20.51 1.33 1.35
N GLU A 353 -20.87 0.17 0.79
CA GLU A 353 -20.37 -1.14 1.22
C GLU A 353 -18.84 -1.17 1.24
N GLN A 354 -18.20 -0.82 0.12
CA GLN A 354 -16.75 -0.87 0.01
C GLN A 354 -16.04 0.20 0.88
N ALA A 355 -16.65 1.37 1.05
CA ALA A 355 -16.14 2.40 1.94
C ALA A 355 -16.18 1.97 3.42
N GLU A 356 -17.22 1.25 3.84
CA GLU A 356 -17.35 0.66 5.18
C GLU A 356 -16.36 -0.50 5.40
N GLN A 357 -16.06 -1.27 4.36
CA GLN A 357 -15.01 -2.31 4.42
C GLN A 357 -13.60 -1.72 4.55
N GLY A 358 -13.36 -0.50 4.06
CA GLY A 358 -12.06 0.16 4.11
C GLY A 358 -11.31 0.19 2.78
N VAL A 359 -11.98 0.12 1.63
CA VAL A 359 -11.30 0.39 0.36
C VAL A 359 -10.78 1.85 0.34
N ASP A 360 -9.51 2.04 -0.01
CA ASP A 360 -8.83 3.33 0.08
C ASP A 360 -9.04 4.22 -1.14
N TYR A 361 -9.23 3.62 -2.32
CA TYR A 361 -9.48 4.36 -3.55
C TYR A 361 -10.36 3.58 -4.53
N PHE A 362 -11.13 4.33 -5.31
CA PHE A 362 -12.02 3.79 -6.33
C PHE A 362 -11.62 4.25 -7.72
N THR A 363 -11.46 3.31 -8.64
CA THR A 363 -11.43 3.61 -10.06
C THR A 363 -12.87 3.74 -10.57
N ILE A 364 -13.27 4.96 -10.93
CA ILE A 364 -14.60 5.27 -11.44
C ILE A 364 -14.49 5.84 -12.86
N HIS A 365 -15.11 5.17 -13.82
CA HIS A 365 -15.06 5.51 -15.25
C HIS A 365 -16.02 6.65 -15.64
N SER A 366 -16.04 7.74 -14.85
CA SER A 366 -16.94 8.88 -15.09
C SER A 366 -16.59 9.71 -16.33
N GLY A 367 -15.44 9.45 -16.97
CA GLY A 367 -15.03 10.06 -18.23
C GLY A 367 -15.62 9.40 -19.48
N VAL A 368 -16.27 8.24 -19.37
CA VAL A 368 -16.89 7.52 -20.50
C VAL A 368 -18.28 8.11 -20.78
N LEU A 369 -18.31 9.23 -21.49
CA LEU A 369 -19.55 9.94 -21.80
C LEU A 369 -20.18 9.40 -23.09
N LEU A 370 -21.51 9.40 -23.18
CA LEU A 370 -22.26 8.89 -24.34
C LEU A 370 -21.73 9.45 -25.68
N ARG A 371 -21.49 10.77 -25.72
CA ARG A 371 -20.96 11.47 -26.91
C ARG A 371 -19.56 11.02 -27.34
N TYR A 372 -18.82 10.32 -26.49
CA TYR A 372 -17.47 9.83 -26.79
C TYR A 372 -17.48 8.40 -27.34
N VAL A 373 -18.55 7.63 -27.15
CA VAL A 373 -18.64 6.24 -27.65
C VAL A 373 -18.44 6.16 -29.18
N PRO A 374 -19.07 7.03 -30.02
CA PRO A 374 -18.85 6.96 -31.47
C PRO A 374 -17.41 7.26 -31.90
N LEU A 375 -16.63 7.97 -31.09
CA LEU A 375 -15.23 8.31 -31.39
C LEU A 375 -14.32 7.07 -31.40
N THR A 376 -14.76 5.96 -30.79
CA THR A 376 -13.98 4.72 -30.72
C THR A 376 -14.23 3.79 -31.91
N ALA A 377 -15.22 4.06 -32.76
CA ALA A 377 -15.66 3.17 -33.84
C ALA A 377 -14.56 2.84 -34.87
N LYS A 378 -13.57 3.71 -35.04
CA LYS A 378 -12.45 3.52 -35.98
C LYS A 378 -11.15 3.01 -35.32
N ARG A 379 -11.18 2.71 -34.02
CA ARG A 379 -10.01 2.17 -33.33
C ARG A 379 -9.83 0.70 -33.70
N MET A 380 -8.60 0.29 -33.96
CA MET A 380 -8.25 -1.11 -34.28
C MET A 380 -8.69 -2.08 -33.18
N THR A 381 -8.62 -1.67 -31.91
CA THR A 381 -8.92 -2.50 -30.73
C THR A 381 -10.13 -2.02 -29.93
N GLY A 382 -10.89 -1.02 -30.41
CA GLY A 382 -12.10 -0.53 -29.74
C GLY A 382 -11.86 0.09 -28.36
N ILE A 383 -12.64 -0.36 -27.37
CA ILE A 383 -12.55 -0.01 -25.94
C ILE A 383 -12.00 -1.25 -25.22
N VAL A 384 -10.78 -1.15 -24.68
CA VAL A 384 -10.08 -2.24 -23.98
C VAL A 384 -10.02 -1.98 -22.48
#